data_AF-A0A838IP18-F1
#
_entry.id   AF-A0A838IP18-F1
#
_cell.length_a   1.000
_cell.length_b   1.000
_cell.length_c   1.000
_cell.angle_alpha   90.00
_cell.angle_beta   90.00
_cell.angle_gamma   90.00
#
_symmetry.space_group_name_H-M   'P 1'
#
loop_
_entity.id
_entity.type
_entity.pdbx_description
1 polymer ?
#
loop_
_entity_poly.entity_id
_entity_poly.type
_entity_poly.pdbx_seq_one_letter_code
_entity_poly.pdbx_strand_id
1 'polypeptide(L)'
;MPKPTQSDQEGQNHVGELDALAVDFARAESTRRRRAIFVGLACLGALVLTLWGMVNFRDTLFRPDMQVEAGERSVLAETNDPQCRELIARVTTVGDAYFAAERAIERELLGDDLEVVVQVSATLKAIRSQLVEIGASSSAANLRYENSRAELDNWFVYVDRELELLIRLSTERLSELGPGEPEEAQDTVEPAAAKKKAASKPVIGAEELRQRALLAVHESFQSFRVWHSSEMHPCGKAPEGVTPWRSES
;
A
#
# COMPACT_ATOMS: atom_id res chain seq x y z
N MET A 1 -29.01 42.85 69.77
CA MET A 1 -29.05 42.71 68.30
C MET A 1 -28.10 41.59 67.90
N PRO A 2 -28.49 40.71 66.97
CA PRO A 2 -28.00 39.32 66.88
C PRO A 2 -26.62 39.22 66.24
N LYS A 3 -25.83 38.23 66.67
CA LYS A 3 -24.61 37.77 65.99
C LYS A 3 -24.99 37.21 64.61
N PRO A 4 -24.23 37.51 63.54
CA PRO A 4 -24.44 36.84 62.26
C PRO A 4 -24.16 35.34 62.41
N THR A 5 -25.09 34.55 61.88
CA THR A 5 -25.08 33.09 61.85
C THR A 5 -23.96 32.57 60.94
N GLN A 6 -23.46 31.38 61.27
CA GLN A 6 -22.33 30.68 60.62
C GLN A 6 -22.52 30.42 59.11
N SER A 7 -23.75 30.58 58.58
CA SER A 7 -24.07 30.41 57.16
C SER A 7 -23.61 31.55 56.25
N ASP A 8 -23.41 32.76 56.78
CA ASP A 8 -23.10 33.93 55.94
C ASP A 8 -21.60 34.07 55.63
N GLN A 9 -20.73 33.38 56.39
CA GLN A 9 -19.28 33.32 56.13
C GLN A 9 -18.88 32.22 55.14
N GLU A 10 -19.65 31.13 55.03
CA GLU A 10 -19.37 30.05 54.07
C GLU A 10 -19.73 30.47 52.63
N GLY A 11 -20.79 31.27 52.45
CA GLY A 11 -21.21 31.76 51.13
C GLY A 11 -20.28 32.81 50.51
N GLN A 12 -19.65 33.69 51.30
CA GLN A 12 -18.74 34.73 50.78
C GLN A 12 -17.34 34.20 50.44
N ASN A 13 -16.85 33.19 51.16
CA ASN A 13 -15.56 32.55 50.84
C ASN A 13 -15.65 31.71 49.56
N HIS A 14 -16.78 31.06 49.31
CA HIS A 14 -16.96 30.21 48.14
C HIS A 14 -17.06 31.01 46.82
N VAL A 15 -17.58 32.25 46.85
CA VAL A 15 -17.66 33.14 45.67
C VAL A 15 -16.29 33.73 45.32
N GLY A 16 -15.46 34.08 46.31
CA GLY A 16 -14.09 34.55 46.07
C GLY A 16 -13.16 33.45 45.53
N GLU A 17 -13.38 32.20 45.95
CA GLU A 17 -12.62 31.03 45.47
C GLU A 17 -13.06 30.62 44.05
N LEU A 18 -14.35 30.75 43.71
CA LEU A 18 -14.87 30.53 42.37
C LEU A 18 -14.38 31.61 41.36
N ASP A 19 -14.33 32.88 41.76
CA ASP A 19 -13.78 33.95 40.93
C ASP A 19 -12.26 33.82 40.74
N ALA A 20 -11.52 33.38 41.76
CA ALA A 20 -10.09 33.07 41.64
C ALA A 20 -9.83 31.90 40.69
N LEU A 21 -10.63 30.83 40.77
CA LEU A 21 -10.59 29.69 39.84
C LEU A 21 -10.96 30.09 38.40
N ALA A 22 -11.93 30.99 38.22
CA ALA A 22 -12.32 31.49 36.91
C ALA A 22 -11.23 32.37 36.26
N VAL A 23 -10.56 33.22 37.06
CA VAL A 23 -9.44 34.06 36.60
C VAL A 23 -8.20 33.21 36.28
N ASP A 24 -7.92 32.17 37.06
CA ASP A 24 -6.83 31.22 36.78
C ASP A 24 -7.13 30.33 35.56
N PHE A 25 -8.39 29.94 35.34
CA PHE A 25 -8.82 29.28 34.10
C PHE A 25 -8.65 30.17 32.87
N ALA A 26 -9.03 31.45 32.95
CA ALA A 26 -8.87 32.40 31.84
C ALA A 26 -7.39 32.70 31.51
N ARG A 27 -6.52 32.76 32.53
CA ARG A 27 -5.05 32.85 32.34
C ARG A 27 -4.45 31.57 31.75
N ALA A 28 -4.91 30.40 32.19
CA ALA A 28 -4.48 29.12 31.63
C ALA A 28 -4.95 28.92 30.18
N GLU A 29 -6.14 29.40 29.83
CA GLU A 29 -6.70 29.28 28.47
C GLU A 29 -6.00 30.22 27.47
N SER A 30 -5.69 31.47 27.84
CA SER A 30 -4.96 32.41 26.97
C SER A 30 -3.53 31.93 26.66
N THR A 31 -2.88 31.26 27.62
CA THR A 31 -1.53 30.69 27.46
C THR A 31 -1.57 29.40 26.61
N ARG A 32 -2.64 28.59 26.74
CA ARG A 32 -2.87 27.41 25.88
C ARG A 32 -3.22 27.79 24.44
N ARG A 33 -4.07 28.80 24.22
CA ARG A 33 -4.40 29.29 22.87
C ARG A 33 -3.19 29.85 22.14
N ARG A 34 -2.33 30.62 22.81
CA ARG A 34 -1.08 31.13 22.19
C ARG A 34 -0.14 29.99 21.82
N ARG A 35 0.11 29.02 22.71
CA ARG A 35 0.95 27.85 22.39
C ARG A 35 0.34 26.99 21.28
N ALA A 36 -0.98 26.77 21.26
CA ALA A 36 -1.65 26.04 20.20
C ALA A 36 -1.57 26.76 18.84
N ILE A 37 -1.64 28.09 18.81
CA ILE A 37 -1.46 28.90 17.59
C ILE A 37 0.00 28.85 17.13
N PHE A 38 0.99 28.96 18.03
CA PHE A 38 2.40 28.88 17.67
C PHE A 38 2.80 27.47 17.20
N VAL A 39 2.31 26.42 17.84
CA VAL A 39 2.50 25.03 17.40
C VAL A 39 1.77 24.78 16.08
N GLY A 40 0.56 25.31 15.93
CA GLY A 40 -0.19 25.25 14.67
C GLY A 40 0.55 25.94 13.52
N LEU A 41 1.07 27.15 13.73
CA LEU A 41 1.88 27.88 12.76
C LEU A 41 3.22 27.19 12.47
N ALA A 42 3.85 26.57 13.48
CA ALA A 42 5.08 25.80 13.29
C ALA A 42 4.82 24.55 12.44
N CYS A 43 3.73 23.83 12.69
CA CYS A 43 3.32 22.68 11.87
C CYS A 43 2.97 23.10 10.44
N LEU A 44 2.24 24.22 10.28
CA LEU A 44 1.88 24.73 8.95
C LEU A 44 3.10 25.26 8.19
N GLY A 45 4.03 25.90 8.88
CA GLY A 45 5.32 26.31 8.33
C GLY A 45 6.21 25.13 7.92
N ALA A 46 6.24 24.07 8.74
CA ALA A 46 6.93 22.83 8.41
C ALA A 46 6.31 22.17 7.17
N LEU A 47 4.98 22.14 7.07
CA LEU A 47 4.26 21.60 5.91
C LEU A 47 4.52 22.40 4.64
N VAL A 48 4.57 23.72 4.73
CA VAL A 48 4.90 24.61 3.60
C VAL A 48 6.37 24.42 3.18
N LEU A 49 7.29 24.28 4.13
CA LEU A 49 8.71 24.01 3.84
C LEU A 49 8.93 22.64 3.20
N THR A 50 8.23 21.60 3.64
CA THR A 50 8.31 20.28 3.00
C THR A 50 7.71 20.30 1.60
N LEU A 51 6.55 20.92 1.40
CA LEU A 51 5.96 21.08 0.06
C LEU A 51 6.85 21.94 -0.86
N TRP A 52 7.43 23.02 -0.35
CA TRP A 52 8.37 23.86 -1.09
C TRP A 52 9.66 23.10 -1.43
N GLY A 53 10.17 22.28 -0.51
CA GLY A 53 11.28 21.38 -0.75
C GLY A 53 10.94 20.36 -1.85
N MET A 54 9.77 19.72 -1.79
CA MET A 54 9.32 18.78 -2.82
C MET A 54 9.23 19.42 -4.20
N VAL A 55 8.81 20.69 -4.30
CA VAL A 55 8.74 21.43 -5.58
C VAL A 55 10.13 21.82 -6.09
N ASN A 56 11.01 22.35 -5.24
CA ASN A 56 12.34 22.84 -5.68
C ASN A 56 13.35 21.71 -5.90
N PHE A 57 13.23 20.63 -5.15
CA PHE A 57 14.05 19.43 -5.33
C PHE A 57 13.35 18.37 -6.17
N ARG A 58 12.28 18.74 -6.90
CA ARG A 58 11.54 17.81 -7.76
C ARG A 58 12.45 17.08 -8.74
N ASP A 59 13.39 17.80 -9.36
CA ASP A 59 14.34 17.26 -10.32
C ASP A 59 15.49 16.46 -9.70
N THR A 60 15.57 16.37 -8.36
CA THR A 60 16.57 15.59 -7.63
C THR A 60 15.94 14.42 -6.87
N LEU A 61 14.75 14.61 -6.30
CA LEU A 61 13.99 13.63 -5.51
C LEU A 61 13.06 12.76 -6.37
N PHE A 62 12.61 13.24 -7.53
CA PHE A 62 11.71 12.53 -8.44
C PHE A 62 12.31 12.40 -9.84
N ARG A 63 13.61 12.11 -9.93
CA ARG A 63 14.19 11.66 -11.21
C ARG A 63 13.75 10.22 -11.49
N PRO A 64 13.27 9.92 -12.71
CA PRO A 64 13.12 8.54 -13.15
C PRO A 64 14.50 7.87 -13.28
N ASP A 65 14.58 6.66 -12.73
CA ASP A 65 15.43 5.52 -13.10
C ASP A 65 16.94 5.47 -12.86
N MET A 66 17.76 6.53 -12.92
CA MET A 66 19.23 6.26 -12.96
C MET A 66 19.88 5.78 -11.65
N GLN A 67 19.33 6.10 -10.47
CA GLN A 67 19.87 5.59 -9.19
C GLN A 67 19.32 4.21 -8.80
N VAL A 68 18.09 3.89 -9.19
CA VAL A 68 17.49 2.58 -8.92
C VAL A 68 18.13 1.52 -9.79
N GLU A 69 18.30 1.76 -11.10
CA GLU A 69 18.92 0.78 -12.01
C GLU A 69 20.41 0.55 -11.71
N ALA A 70 21.13 1.59 -11.26
CA ALA A 70 22.54 1.47 -10.85
C ALA A 70 22.66 0.77 -9.48
N GLY A 71 21.77 1.09 -8.54
CA GLY A 71 21.65 0.41 -7.25
C GLY A 71 21.31 -1.08 -7.42
N GLU A 72 20.30 -1.38 -8.22
CA GLU A 72 19.88 -2.73 -8.61
C GLU A 72 21.04 -3.51 -9.25
N ARG A 73 21.78 -2.92 -10.19
CA ARG A 73 22.97 -3.58 -10.76
C ARG A 73 24.08 -3.85 -9.74
N SER A 74 24.33 -2.93 -8.81
CA SER A 74 25.36 -3.11 -7.77
C SER A 74 24.97 -4.19 -6.74
N VAL A 75 23.71 -4.20 -6.31
CA VAL A 75 23.15 -5.16 -5.35
C VAL A 75 22.99 -6.54 -5.98
N LEU A 76 22.56 -6.64 -7.24
CA LEU A 76 22.52 -7.90 -7.98
C LEU A 76 23.92 -8.48 -8.20
N ALA A 77 24.94 -7.64 -8.40
CA ALA A 77 26.33 -8.09 -8.49
C ALA A 77 26.85 -8.67 -7.16
N GLU A 78 26.39 -8.14 -6.02
CA GLU A 78 26.76 -8.60 -4.67
C GLU A 78 25.90 -9.75 -4.14
N THR A 79 24.67 -9.89 -4.62
CA THR A 79 23.75 -10.98 -4.28
C THR A 79 24.25 -12.27 -4.93
N ASN A 80 24.77 -13.22 -4.16
CA ASN A 80 25.36 -14.45 -4.68
C ASN A 80 24.41 -15.66 -4.69
N ASP A 81 23.11 -15.44 -4.38
CA ASP A 81 22.08 -16.49 -4.44
C ASP A 81 21.41 -16.52 -5.84
N PRO A 82 21.63 -17.59 -6.64
CA PRO A 82 21.02 -17.72 -7.96
C PRO A 82 19.48 -17.80 -7.91
N GLN A 83 18.90 -18.38 -6.86
CA GLN A 83 17.43 -18.49 -6.71
C GLN A 83 16.81 -17.12 -6.47
N CYS A 84 17.47 -16.28 -5.68
CA CYS A 84 17.04 -14.90 -5.49
C CYS A 84 17.15 -14.05 -6.77
N ARG A 85 18.24 -14.20 -7.52
CA ARG A 85 18.40 -13.50 -8.81
C ARG A 85 17.31 -13.91 -9.81
N GLU A 86 17.00 -15.19 -9.87
CA GLU A 86 15.94 -15.70 -10.75
C GLU A 86 14.56 -15.22 -10.32
N LEU A 87 14.26 -15.24 -9.02
CA LEU A 87 13.02 -14.67 -8.48
C LEU A 87 12.86 -13.20 -8.89
N ILE A 88 13.88 -12.38 -8.66
CA ILE A 88 13.87 -10.94 -9.02
C ILE A 88 13.64 -10.78 -10.52
N ALA A 89 14.41 -11.49 -11.36
CA ALA A 89 14.28 -11.39 -12.81
C ALA A 89 12.87 -11.79 -13.31
N ARG A 90 12.29 -12.83 -12.74
CA ARG A 90 10.93 -13.28 -13.08
C ARG A 90 9.88 -12.25 -12.65
N VAL A 91 9.96 -11.71 -11.42
CA VAL A 91 9.04 -10.67 -10.95
C VAL A 91 9.17 -9.39 -11.79
N THR A 92 10.40 -8.97 -12.12
CA THR A 92 10.65 -7.82 -13.00
C THR A 92 10.01 -8.03 -14.38
N THR A 93 10.17 -9.22 -14.96
CA THR A 93 9.54 -9.55 -16.26
C THR A 93 8.02 -9.43 -16.21
N VAL A 94 7.38 -9.92 -15.12
CA VAL A 94 5.94 -9.79 -14.92
C VAL A 94 5.53 -8.33 -14.70
N GLY A 95 6.31 -7.57 -13.94
CA GLY A 95 6.10 -6.14 -13.71
C GLY A 95 6.18 -5.33 -15.01
N ASP A 96 7.15 -5.60 -15.86
CA ASP A 96 7.30 -4.96 -17.18
C ASP A 96 6.12 -5.28 -18.10
N ALA A 97 5.66 -6.54 -18.10
CA ALA A 97 4.46 -6.94 -18.83
C ALA A 97 3.22 -6.20 -18.33
N TYR A 98 3.09 -6.03 -17.00
CA TYR A 98 2.02 -5.24 -16.40
C TYR A 98 2.11 -3.76 -16.82
N PHE A 99 3.25 -3.10 -16.68
CA PHE A 99 3.41 -1.68 -17.05
C PHE A 99 3.16 -1.42 -18.54
N ALA A 100 3.55 -2.36 -19.41
CA ALA A 100 3.24 -2.29 -20.84
C ALA A 100 1.72 -2.39 -21.11
N ALA A 101 0.99 -3.17 -20.31
CA ALA A 101 -0.45 -3.36 -20.43
C ALA A 101 -1.28 -2.32 -19.66
N GLU A 102 -0.71 -1.61 -18.70
CA GLU A 102 -1.40 -0.76 -17.72
C GLU A 102 -2.35 0.24 -18.37
N ARG A 103 -1.89 0.97 -19.39
CA ARG A 103 -2.72 1.95 -20.12
C ARG A 103 -3.92 1.30 -20.81
N ALA A 104 -3.75 0.10 -21.37
CA ALA A 104 -4.84 -0.63 -22.01
C ALA A 104 -5.85 -1.14 -20.97
N ILE A 105 -5.36 -1.63 -19.82
CA ILE A 105 -6.21 -2.03 -18.69
C ILE A 105 -6.99 -0.83 -18.16
N GLU A 106 -6.33 0.30 -17.95
CA GLU A 106 -6.97 1.53 -17.49
C GLU A 106 -8.06 1.99 -18.45
N ARG A 107 -7.80 2.01 -19.75
CA ARG A 107 -8.78 2.57 -20.70
C ARG A 107 -9.90 1.61 -21.06
N GLU A 108 -9.57 0.35 -21.28
CA GLU A 108 -10.43 -0.55 -22.04
C GLU A 108 -11.06 -1.67 -21.20
N LEU A 109 -10.60 -1.93 -19.96
CA LEU A 109 -11.14 -3.00 -19.09
C LEU A 109 -12.65 -2.88 -18.84
N LEU A 110 -13.16 -1.65 -18.75
CA LEU A 110 -14.57 -1.34 -18.55
C LEU A 110 -15.21 -0.73 -19.81
N GLY A 111 -14.56 -0.90 -20.97
CA GLY A 111 -15.03 -0.37 -22.25
C GLY A 111 -16.30 -1.07 -22.75
N ASP A 112 -16.82 -0.60 -23.88
CA ASP A 112 -18.00 -1.18 -24.55
C ASP A 112 -17.64 -2.22 -25.62
N ASP A 113 -16.35 -2.31 -26.00
CA ASP A 113 -15.87 -3.23 -27.03
C ASP A 113 -15.56 -4.62 -26.44
N LEU A 114 -16.37 -5.61 -26.81
CA LEU A 114 -16.26 -6.99 -26.32
C LEU A 114 -14.87 -7.59 -26.61
N GLU A 115 -14.35 -7.44 -27.83
CA GLU A 115 -13.09 -8.07 -28.22
C GLU A 115 -11.92 -7.48 -27.44
N VAL A 116 -11.94 -6.16 -27.25
CA VAL A 116 -10.90 -5.47 -26.50
C VAL A 116 -10.95 -5.84 -25.01
N VAL A 117 -12.14 -5.89 -24.41
CA VAL A 117 -12.29 -6.30 -23.00
C VAL A 117 -11.83 -7.76 -22.80
N VAL A 118 -12.12 -8.66 -23.76
CA VAL A 118 -11.62 -10.04 -23.74
C VAL A 118 -10.09 -10.07 -23.76
N GLN A 119 -9.45 -9.30 -24.64
CA GLN A 119 -7.99 -9.25 -24.74
C GLN A 119 -7.33 -8.72 -23.47
N VAL A 120 -7.88 -7.65 -22.89
CA VAL A 120 -7.39 -7.07 -21.63
C VAL A 120 -7.56 -8.06 -20.48
N SER A 121 -8.72 -8.73 -20.40
CA SER A 121 -8.99 -9.76 -19.38
C SER A 121 -8.01 -10.92 -19.49
N ALA A 122 -7.73 -11.40 -20.71
CA ALA A 122 -6.75 -12.46 -20.95
C ALA A 122 -5.33 -12.04 -20.53
N THR A 123 -4.95 -10.80 -20.80
CA THR A 123 -3.65 -10.24 -20.40
C THR A 123 -3.50 -10.22 -18.87
N LEU A 124 -4.52 -9.75 -18.15
CA LEU A 124 -4.55 -9.77 -16.68
C LEU A 124 -4.44 -11.18 -16.11
N LYS A 125 -5.17 -12.15 -16.69
CA LYS A 125 -5.11 -13.56 -16.27
C LYS A 125 -3.72 -14.15 -16.50
N ALA A 126 -3.06 -13.83 -17.61
CA ALA A 126 -1.70 -14.28 -17.89
C ALA A 126 -0.68 -13.71 -16.89
N ILE A 127 -0.74 -12.40 -16.61
CA ILE A 127 0.11 -11.73 -15.60
C ILE A 127 -0.09 -12.38 -14.23
N ARG A 128 -1.35 -12.57 -13.81
CA ARG A 128 -1.68 -13.19 -12.52
C ARG A 128 -1.16 -14.63 -12.45
N SER A 129 -1.38 -15.43 -13.49
CA SER A 129 -0.92 -16.83 -13.54
C SER A 129 0.59 -16.94 -13.35
N GLN A 130 1.36 -16.09 -14.05
CA GLN A 130 2.81 -16.04 -13.90
C GLN A 130 3.21 -15.62 -12.48
N LEU A 131 2.53 -14.63 -11.90
CA LEU A 131 2.81 -14.17 -10.55
C LEU A 131 2.57 -15.25 -9.49
N VAL A 132 1.46 -16.01 -9.61
CA VAL A 132 1.15 -17.14 -8.72
C VAL A 132 2.21 -18.24 -8.83
N GLU A 133 2.65 -18.56 -10.05
CA GLU A 133 3.72 -19.53 -10.28
C GLU A 133 5.04 -19.11 -9.63
N ILE A 134 5.40 -17.83 -9.79
CA ILE A 134 6.58 -17.25 -9.16
C ILE A 134 6.46 -17.34 -7.64
N GLY A 135 5.32 -16.94 -7.08
CA GLY A 135 5.04 -17.00 -5.64
C GLY A 135 5.20 -18.42 -5.08
N ALA A 136 4.68 -19.43 -5.78
CA ALA A 136 4.85 -20.84 -5.39
C ALA A 136 6.32 -21.28 -5.36
N SER A 137 7.13 -20.82 -6.32
CA SER A 137 8.57 -21.10 -6.38
C SER A 137 9.44 -20.20 -5.48
N SER A 138 8.89 -19.11 -4.93
CA SER A 138 9.65 -18.10 -4.18
C SER A 138 10.24 -18.61 -2.85
N SER A 139 9.72 -19.73 -2.34
CA SER A 139 10.23 -20.41 -1.14
C SER A 139 11.65 -20.95 -1.32
N ALA A 140 12.10 -21.17 -2.55
CA ALA A 140 13.46 -21.60 -2.87
C ALA A 140 14.52 -20.49 -2.72
N ALA A 141 14.12 -19.23 -2.68
CA ALA A 141 15.01 -18.09 -2.49
C ALA A 141 15.48 -18.00 -1.02
N ASN A 142 16.78 -17.80 -0.76
CA ASN A 142 17.25 -17.62 0.62
C ASN A 142 17.23 -16.15 1.02
N LEU A 143 16.32 -15.81 1.95
CA LEU A 143 16.23 -14.49 2.52
C LEU A 143 16.98 -14.43 3.85
N ARG A 144 17.71 -13.34 4.06
CA ARG A 144 18.58 -13.09 5.22
C ARG A 144 17.80 -12.86 6.51
N TYR A 145 16.61 -12.28 6.42
CA TYR A 145 15.80 -11.92 7.56
C TYR A 145 14.48 -12.70 7.53
N GLU A 146 14.08 -13.22 8.69
CA GLU A 146 12.82 -13.95 8.84
C GLU A 146 11.61 -13.07 8.47
N ASN A 147 11.64 -11.79 8.87
CA ASN A 147 10.61 -10.82 8.51
C ASN A 147 10.51 -10.59 7.00
N SER A 148 11.63 -10.66 6.26
CA SER A 148 11.64 -10.50 4.80
C SER A 148 10.88 -11.62 4.09
N ARG A 149 10.84 -12.83 4.66
CA ARG A 149 10.00 -13.92 4.13
C ARG A 149 8.52 -13.59 4.26
N ALA A 150 8.08 -13.22 5.46
CA ALA A 150 6.70 -12.83 5.68
C ALA A 150 6.29 -11.61 4.84
N GLU A 151 7.18 -10.62 4.66
CA GLU A 151 6.95 -9.48 3.78
C GLU A 151 6.78 -9.89 2.32
N LEU A 152 7.63 -10.78 1.79
CA LEU A 152 7.51 -11.30 0.44
C LEU A 152 6.23 -12.10 0.22
N ASP A 153 5.89 -12.99 1.15
CA ASP A 153 4.68 -13.81 1.07
C ASP A 153 3.42 -12.91 1.10
N ASN A 154 3.41 -11.90 1.98
CA ASN A 154 2.35 -10.91 2.04
C ASN A 154 2.27 -10.06 0.75
N TRP A 155 3.41 -9.71 0.15
CA TRP A 155 3.46 -8.99 -1.11
C TRP A 155 2.79 -9.79 -2.24
N PHE A 156 3.09 -11.08 -2.38
CA PHE A 156 2.43 -11.94 -3.37
C PHE A 156 0.92 -12.00 -3.15
N VAL A 157 0.48 -12.21 -1.90
CA VAL A 157 -0.95 -12.26 -1.55
C VAL A 157 -1.64 -10.93 -1.86
N TYR A 158 -0.97 -9.81 -1.59
CA TYR A 158 -1.51 -8.48 -1.84
C TYR A 158 -1.71 -8.22 -3.33
N VAL A 159 -0.66 -8.41 -4.14
CA VAL A 159 -0.73 -8.16 -5.58
C VAL A 159 -1.69 -9.12 -6.27
N ASP A 160 -1.75 -10.39 -5.84
CA ASP A 160 -2.69 -11.37 -6.37
C ASP A 160 -4.14 -10.91 -6.17
N ARG A 161 -4.48 -10.38 -5.00
CA ARG A 161 -5.85 -9.89 -4.69
C ARG A 161 -6.24 -8.68 -5.55
N GLU A 162 -5.31 -7.75 -5.76
CA GLU A 162 -5.59 -6.56 -6.59
C GLU A 162 -5.74 -6.93 -8.08
N LEU A 163 -4.93 -7.87 -8.57
CA LEU A 163 -5.10 -8.45 -9.91
C LEU A 163 -6.41 -9.24 -10.04
N GLU A 164 -6.77 -10.02 -9.02
CA GLU A 164 -8.04 -10.75 -8.97
C GLU A 164 -9.23 -9.78 -9.01
N LEU A 165 -9.16 -8.65 -8.32
CA LEU A 165 -10.18 -7.60 -8.39
C LEU A 165 -10.36 -7.08 -9.82
N LEU A 166 -9.27 -6.76 -10.53
CA LEU A 166 -9.34 -6.33 -11.93
C LEU A 166 -9.95 -7.42 -12.85
N ILE A 167 -9.60 -8.69 -12.62
CA ILE A 167 -10.18 -9.83 -13.37
C ILE A 167 -11.68 -9.95 -13.10
N ARG A 168 -12.12 -9.82 -11.84
CA ARG A 168 -13.54 -9.84 -11.48
C ARG A 168 -14.30 -8.71 -12.17
N LEU A 169 -13.77 -7.50 -12.15
CA LEU A 169 -14.36 -6.36 -12.87
C LEU A 169 -14.50 -6.64 -14.38
N SER A 170 -13.47 -7.22 -15.01
CA SER A 170 -13.57 -7.60 -16.43
C SER A 170 -14.61 -8.69 -16.68
N THR A 171 -14.75 -9.65 -15.76
CA THR A 171 -15.70 -10.76 -15.88
C THR A 171 -17.13 -10.26 -15.75
N GLU A 172 -17.37 -9.38 -14.78
CA GLU A 172 -18.66 -8.68 -14.63
C GLU A 172 -18.97 -7.89 -15.91
N ARG A 173 -18.00 -7.13 -16.44
CA ARG A 173 -18.19 -6.35 -17.65
C ARG A 173 -18.51 -7.20 -18.88
N LEU A 174 -17.78 -8.29 -19.08
CA LEU A 174 -18.03 -9.25 -20.17
C LEU A 174 -19.43 -9.87 -20.08
N SER A 175 -19.91 -10.13 -18.85
CA SER A 175 -21.26 -10.66 -18.64
C SER A 175 -22.37 -9.67 -19.00
N GLU A 176 -22.08 -8.36 -18.98
CA GLU A 176 -23.01 -7.31 -19.41
C GLU A 176 -23.04 -7.12 -20.94
N LEU A 177 -21.92 -7.42 -21.63
CA LEU A 177 -21.72 -7.12 -23.05
C LEU A 177 -22.23 -8.20 -24.03
N GLY A 178 -22.59 -9.41 -23.57
CA GLY A 178 -23.07 -10.47 -24.48
C GLY A 178 -23.74 -11.66 -23.77
N PRO A 179 -24.47 -12.54 -24.50
CA PRO A 179 -25.17 -13.66 -23.91
C PRO A 179 -24.15 -14.68 -23.38
N GLY A 180 -24.18 -14.92 -22.07
CA GLY A 180 -23.17 -15.72 -21.39
C GLY A 180 -23.09 -17.17 -21.83
N GLU A 181 -21.87 -17.71 -21.79
CA GLU A 181 -21.60 -18.99 -21.15
C GLU A 181 -20.28 -18.92 -20.35
N PRO A 182 -20.27 -19.38 -19.09
CA PRO A 182 -19.11 -19.40 -18.19
C PRO A 182 -18.49 -20.82 -18.07
N GLU A 183 -17.18 -20.96 -18.21
CA GLU A 183 -16.30 -22.03 -17.68
C GLU A 183 -14.90 -21.83 -18.29
N GLU A 184 -13.78 -21.78 -17.57
CA GLU A 184 -13.32 -22.80 -16.65
C GLU A 184 -13.31 -22.35 -15.19
N ALA A 185 -14.07 -23.10 -14.38
CA ALA A 185 -13.78 -23.26 -12.97
C ALA A 185 -12.46 -24.03 -12.83
N GLN A 186 -11.45 -23.41 -12.21
CA GLN A 186 -10.43 -24.19 -11.52
C GLN A 186 -11.09 -24.76 -10.25
N ASP A 187 -11.15 -26.08 -10.24
CA ASP A 187 -11.82 -26.94 -9.28
C ASP A 187 -11.26 -26.73 -7.86
N THR A 188 -12.05 -26.11 -6.98
CA THR A 188 -11.88 -26.25 -5.53
C THR A 188 -13.24 -26.48 -4.87
N VAL A 189 -13.57 -27.77 -4.72
CA VAL A 189 -14.50 -28.40 -3.77
C VAL A 189 -15.38 -27.45 -2.93
N GLU A 190 -16.67 -27.42 -3.26
CA GLU A 190 -17.75 -26.90 -2.41
C GLU A 190 -18.33 -28.03 -1.51
N PRO A 191 -19.10 -27.72 -0.45
CA PRO A 191 -20.55 -27.61 -0.69
C PRO A 191 -21.27 -26.47 0.04
N ALA A 192 -22.05 -25.76 -0.77
CA ALA A 192 -23.45 -25.36 -0.58
C ALA A 192 -23.93 -24.83 0.80
N ALA A 193 -24.27 -23.54 0.84
CA ALA A 193 -25.54 -23.08 1.41
C ALA A 193 -25.94 -21.71 0.84
N ALA A 194 -26.95 -21.72 -0.03
CA ALA A 194 -27.56 -20.56 -0.64
C ALA A 194 -28.19 -19.58 0.36
N LYS A 195 -27.84 -18.29 0.25
CA LYS A 195 -28.81 -17.18 0.32
C LYS A 195 -28.34 -16.07 -0.62
N LYS A 196 -29.07 -15.88 -1.73
CA LYS A 196 -29.06 -14.65 -2.53
C LYS A 196 -29.46 -13.48 -1.63
N LYS A 197 -28.48 -12.84 -1.00
CA LYS A 197 -28.66 -11.46 -0.52
C LYS A 197 -28.60 -10.58 -1.75
N ALA A 198 -29.63 -9.76 -1.94
CA ALA A 198 -29.59 -8.65 -2.90
C ALA A 198 -28.25 -7.94 -2.72
N ALA A 199 -27.40 -7.98 -3.74
CA ALA A 199 -26.13 -7.28 -3.72
C ALA A 199 -26.46 -5.81 -3.50
N SER A 200 -26.21 -5.32 -2.28
CA SER A 200 -26.16 -3.89 -2.04
C SER A 200 -25.19 -3.34 -3.09
N LYS A 201 -25.66 -2.41 -3.93
CA LYS A 201 -24.80 -1.70 -4.87
C LYS A 201 -23.51 -1.35 -4.12
N PRO A 202 -22.32 -1.76 -4.60
CA PRO A 202 -21.11 -1.44 -3.89
C PRO A 202 -21.08 0.08 -3.67
N VAL A 203 -20.73 0.49 -2.45
CA VAL A 203 -20.67 1.90 -2.05
C VAL A 203 -19.70 2.68 -2.97
N ILE A 204 -18.78 1.95 -3.59
CA ILE A 204 -17.73 2.39 -4.50
C ILE A 204 -18.04 1.83 -5.90
N GLY A 205 -17.96 2.66 -6.94
CA GLY A 205 -18.23 2.24 -8.32
C GLY A 205 -17.10 1.40 -8.93
N ALA A 206 -17.40 0.65 -10.00
CA ALA A 206 -16.43 -0.19 -10.72
C ALA A 206 -15.21 0.59 -11.22
N GLU A 207 -15.42 1.82 -11.68
CA GLU A 207 -14.37 2.75 -12.12
C GLU A 207 -13.38 3.07 -10.99
N GLU A 208 -13.89 3.39 -9.79
CA GLU A 208 -13.05 3.71 -8.64
C GLU A 208 -12.31 2.46 -8.13
N LEU A 209 -12.94 1.29 -8.14
CA LEU A 209 -12.27 0.03 -7.83
C LEU A 209 -11.13 -0.27 -8.80
N ARG A 210 -11.34 -0.07 -10.11
CA ARG A 210 -10.30 -0.24 -11.13
C ARG A 210 -9.12 0.69 -10.86
N GLN A 211 -9.37 1.98 -10.66
CA GLN A 211 -8.31 2.98 -10.43
C GLN A 211 -7.48 2.64 -9.18
N ARG A 212 -8.15 2.25 -8.09
CA ARG A 212 -7.48 1.87 -6.84
C ARG A 212 -6.63 0.62 -7.01
N ALA A 213 -7.18 -0.41 -7.68
CA ALA A 213 -6.45 -1.64 -7.93
C ALA A 213 -5.25 -1.43 -8.86
N LEU A 214 -5.39 -0.60 -9.90
CA LEU A 214 -4.27 -0.23 -10.78
C LEU A 214 -3.16 0.47 -10.00
N LEU A 215 -3.50 1.49 -9.20
CA LEU A 215 -2.52 2.18 -8.37
C LEU A 215 -1.82 1.22 -7.41
N ALA A 216 -2.58 0.35 -6.74
CA ALA A 216 -2.06 -0.64 -5.80
C ALA A 216 -1.08 -1.63 -6.46
N VAL A 217 -1.42 -2.17 -7.64
CA VAL A 217 -0.54 -3.08 -8.38
C VAL A 217 0.71 -2.35 -8.85
N HIS A 218 0.57 -1.14 -9.38
CA HIS A 218 1.69 -0.31 -9.81
C HIS A 218 2.66 -0.05 -8.65
N GLU A 219 2.16 0.47 -7.52
CA GLU A 219 2.96 0.75 -6.33
C GLU A 219 3.62 -0.51 -5.78
N SER A 220 2.96 -1.66 -5.87
CA SER A 220 3.51 -2.93 -5.40
C SER A 220 4.71 -3.39 -6.23
N PHE A 221 4.64 -3.31 -7.56
CA PHE A 221 5.78 -3.65 -8.41
C PHE A 221 6.94 -2.66 -8.23
N GLN A 222 6.65 -1.37 -8.10
CA GLN A 222 7.68 -0.36 -7.80
C GLN A 222 8.31 -0.61 -6.43
N SER A 223 7.51 -0.94 -5.41
CA SER A 223 7.99 -1.26 -4.07
C SER A 223 8.88 -2.50 -4.06
N PHE A 224 8.53 -3.53 -4.85
CA PHE A 224 9.37 -4.72 -5.02
C PHE A 224 10.73 -4.35 -5.64
N ARG A 225 10.78 -3.51 -6.67
CA ARG A 225 12.04 -3.02 -7.27
C ARG A 225 12.88 -2.26 -6.24
N VAL A 226 12.25 -1.35 -5.49
CA VAL A 226 12.93 -0.56 -4.46
C VAL A 226 13.51 -1.47 -3.37
N TRP A 227 12.73 -2.44 -2.89
CA TRP A 227 13.15 -3.42 -1.88
C TRP A 227 14.41 -4.18 -2.30
N HIS A 228 14.56 -4.46 -3.60
CA HIS A 228 15.71 -5.16 -4.17
C HIS A 228 16.84 -4.24 -4.69
N SER A 229 16.72 -2.92 -4.55
CA SER A 229 17.73 -1.94 -5.00
C SER A 229 18.55 -1.30 -3.87
N SER A 230 18.23 -1.60 -2.60
CA SER A 230 18.84 -0.97 -1.42
C SER A 230 20.02 -1.76 -0.83
N GLU A 231 20.92 -1.08 -0.10
CA GLU A 231 22.05 -1.69 0.65
C GLU A 231 21.60 -2.73 1.71
N MET A 232 20.31 -2.73 2.09
CA MET A 232 19.70 -3.70 3.02
C MET A 232 18.96 -4.83 2.27
N HIS A 233 19.46 -5.19 1.09
CA HIS A 233 18.88 -6.25 0.27
C HIS A 233 18.64 -7.53 1.07
N PRO A 234 17.42 -8.11 0.99
CA PRO A 234 17.07 -9.28 1.79
C PRO A 234 17.71 -10.56 1.24
N CYS A 235 18.19 -10.58 -0.01
CA CYS A 235 18.88 -11.74 -0.58
C CYS A 235 20.38 -11.69 -0.31
N GLY A 236 20.97 -12.85 -0.01
CA GLY A 236 22.25 -12.95 0.68
C GLY A 236 23.49 -12.36 0.01
N LYS A 237 24.21 -11.53 0.79
CA LYS A 237 25.64 -11.68 1.14
C LYS A 237 25.77 -11.52 2.66
N ALA A 238 26.58 -12.36 3.30
CA ALA A 238 26.80 -12.31 4.75
C ALA A 238 27.72 -11.12 5.11
N PRO A 239 27.48 -10.43 6.24
CA PRO A 239 28.41 -9.41 6.75
C PRO A 239 29.78 -10.03 7.09
N GLU A 240 30.85 -9.21 7.14
CA GLU A 240 32.20 -9.69 7.49
C GLU A 240 32.18 -10.54 8.78
N GLY A 241 32.71 -11.76 8.70
CA GLY A 241 32.76 -12.70 9.81
C GLY A 241 31.56 -13.66 9.94
N VAL A 242 30.54 -13.55 9.09
CA VAL A 242 29.41 -14.51 9.04
C VAL A 242 29.54 -15.40 7.81
N THR A 243 29.34 -16.70 7.96
CA THR A 243 29.49 -17.69 6.89
C THR A 243 28.49 -17.40 5.75
N PRO A 244 28.97 -17.10 4.52
CA PRO A 244 28.12 -16.98 3.35
C PRO A 244 27.44 -18.30 3.02
N TRP A 245 26.31 -18.26 2.31
CA TRP A 245 25.67 -19.47 1.78
C TRP A 245 26.67 -20.26 0.91
N ARG A 246 26.89 -21.52 1.26
CA ARG A 246 27.47 -22.56 0.40
C ARG A 246 26.37 -23.58 0.14
N SER A 247 26.18 -23.96 -1.12
CA SER A 247 25.44 -25.19 -1.43
C SER A 247 26.23 -26.35 -0.84
N GLU A 248 25.83 -26.88 0.32
CA GLU A 248 26.28 -28.21 0.69
C GLU A 248 25.50 -29.21 -0.18
N SER A 249 26.27 -29.90 -1.02
CA SER A 249 25.86 -31.08 -1.79
C SER A 249 25.45 -32.23 -0.88
#